data_AF-U4LRB9-F1
#
_entry.id   AF-U4LRB9-F1
#
_cell.length_a   1.000
_cell.length_b   1.000
_cell.length_c   1.000
_cell.angle_alpha   90.00
_cell.angle_beta   90.00
_cell.angle_gamma   90.00
#
_symmetry.space_group_name_H-M   'P 1'
#
loop_
_entity.id
_entity.type
_entity.pdbx_description
1 polymer ?
#
loop_
_entity_poly.entity_id
_entity_poly.type
_entity_poly.pdbx_seq_one_letter_code
_entity_poly.pdbx_strand_id
1 'polypeptide(L)'
;MPGAIRIPPMMPMIFPKPPMKNAAVILLAATLLYVNLALALPTSPPQQTPRILPRQSPPRNANPTLCTFDGDQDMYGLGIRIGYYIQWVATVFGAYFTPKVVSSAFEANALFNIGMLAGLVYSTIARNDMHVLEPIIVLGFSIGGAIVGLLDPKNVHHPKDLKSLRRRLVHLAATGALYLPLLTYWVWFSFHGMDTLRTEGDACVPYTFLLAKIDARAAWFRTFMKVTTVISIVAICALGGFLAVTYRAKSHILPENPAPRLSRTTTALALRARPTKLQFGIVIFACLICALSVELPILWNNIGGVNGLGATGQLIPMAIGLLTSIRVVVGIVGLQFRTRKQRRKEFAKERMFGRRQQEMQRRDLEDDGDTDGNTDGDGMTISRTTSKAATVRTFVTADEQGEITEPEQKRRKLKRKRTEEKGEKVAGFYIREVEAGASTSATRATSVRTRRDGESSEDMEPTSTDSPTTESPTRPTPPSRQGPGVLRKEQSGKEQ
;
A
#
# COMPACT_ATOMS: atom_id res chain seq x y z
N MET A 1 44.72 17.70 59.19
CA MET A 1 44.85 17.14 57.83
C MET A 1 43.96 15.90 57.72
N PRO A 2 42.99 15.91 56.80
CA PRO A 2 42.71 14.74 55.96
C PRO A 2 42.68 15.09 54.47
N GLY A 3 43.08 14.12 53.65
CA GLY A 3 43.47 14.27 52.25
C GLY A 3 42.34 14.53 51.26
N ALA A 4 42.63 15.42 50.30
CA ALA A 4 41.82 15.68 49.14
C ALA A 4 41.99 14.57 48.09
N ILE A 5 40.91 13.88 47.77
CA ILE A 5 40.84 12.89 46.68
C ILE A 5 40.80 13.66 45.34
N ARG A 6 41.89 13.55 44.57
CA ARG A 6 42.01 14.10 43.21
C ARG A 6 41.25 13.19 42.24
N ILE A 7 40.14 13.67 41.70
CA ILE A 7 39.41 13.01 40.61
C ILE A 7 40.15 13.31 39.29
N PRO A 8 40.51 12.30 38.47
CA PRO A 8 41.20 12.54 37.20
C PRO A 8 40.26 13.15 36.15
N PRO A 9 40.78 13.96 35.22
CA PRO A 9 39.99 14.54 34.14
C PRO A 9 39.51 13.45 33.17
N MET A 10 38.20 13.38 32.94
CA MET A 10 37.61 12.52 31.91
C MET A 10 38.10 12.95 30.53
N MET A 11 38.78 12.04 29.83
CA MET A 11 39.13 12.22 28.42
C MET A 11 37.85 12.31 27.56
N PRO A 12 37.82 13.19 26.54
CA PRO A 12 36.73 13.22 25.59
C PRO A 12 36.74 11.95 24.73
N MET A 13 35.71 11.12 24.89
CA MET A 13 35.45 10.01 23.96
C MET A 13 35.06 10.57 22.59
N ILE A 14 36.03 10.59 21.67
CA ILE A 14 35.81 10.86 20.25
C ILE A 14 35.15 9.62 19.65
N PHE A 15 33.82 9.64 19.53
CA PHE A 15 33.11 8.64 18.74
C PHE A 15 33.33 8.91 17.25
N PRO A 16 33.78 7.92 16.45
CA PRO A 16 33.95 8.09 15.03
C PRO A 16 32.58 8.33 14.38
N LYS A 17 32.42 9.50 13.75
CA LYS A 17 31.25 9.83 12.92
C LYS A 17 31.10 8.72 11.85
N PRO A 18 29.95 8.03 11.75
CA PRO A 18 29.74 7.09 10.66
C PRO A 18 29.76 7.86 9.32
N PRO A 19 30.47 7.38 8.30
CA PRO A 19 30.62 8.11 7.04
C PRO A 19 29.28 8.14 6.29
N MET A 20 28.57 9.26 6.38
CA MET A 20 27.37 9.54 5.56
C MET A 20 27.68 9.55 4.04
N LYS A 21 28.96 9.52 3.64
CA LYS A 21 29.37 9.38 2.24
C LYS A 21 28.81 8.11 1.59
N ASN A 22 28.56 7.05 2.37
CA ASN A 22 28.13 5.77 1.81
C ASN A 22 26.69 5.79 1.27
N ALA A 23 25.78 6.58 1.83
CA ALA A 23 24.39 6.60 1.34
C ALA A 23 24.25 7.31 -0.02
N ALA A 24 24.97 8.42 -0.21
CA ALA A 24 25.02 9.12 -1.50
C ALA A 24 25.78 8.29 -2.55
N VAL A 25 26.86 7.60 -2.14
CA VAL A 25 27.62 6.69 -3.01
C VAL A 25 26.79 5.46 -3.38
N ILE A 26 25.98 4.91 -2.47
CA ILE A 26 25.08 3.77 -2.78
C ILE A 26 23.97 4.21 -3.74
N LEU A 27 23.39 5.39 -3.56
CA LEU A 27 22.37 5.93 -4.48
C LEU A 27 22.96 6.24 -5.87
N LEU A 28 24.15 6.81 -5.93
CA LEU A 28 24.88 7.08 -7.18
C LEU A 28 25.33 5.77 -7.86
N ALA A 29 25.78 4.78 -7.10
CA ALA A 29 26.15 3.47 -7.61
C ALA A 29 24.94 2.70 -8.12
N ALA A 30 23.77 2.81 -7.46
CA ALA A 30 22.53 2.19 -7.91
C ALA A 30 22.01 2.83 -9.20
N THR A 31 22.07 4.16 -9.34
CA THR A 31 21.70 4.85 -10.59
C THR A 31 22.69 4.55 -11.72
N LEU A 32 23.99 4.52 -11.45
CA LEU A 32 25.00 4.16 -12.45
C LEU A 32 24.91 2.69 -12.86
N LEU A 33 24.66 1.76 -11.93
CA LEU A 33 24.45 0.34 -12.22
C LEU A 33 23.20 0.15 -13.10
N TYR A 34 22.12 0.90 -12.83
CA TYR A 34 20.90 0.85 -13.63
C TYR A 34 21.10 1.41 -15.05
N VAL A 35 21.82 2.53 -15.21
CA VAL A 35 22.15 3.09 -16.53
C VAL A 35 23.04 2.15 -17.33
N ASN A 36 24.02 1.50 -16.70
CA ASN A 36 24.86 0.51 -17.37
C ASN A 36 24.08 -0.77 -17.74
N LEU A 37 23.13 -1.22 -16.91
CA LEU A 37 22.27 -2.36 -17.22
C LEU A 37 21.30 -2.05 -18.39
N ALA A 38 20.83 -0.81 -18.48
CA ALA A 38 19.99 -0.34 -19.59
C ALA A 38 20.77 -0.22 -20.91
N LEU A 39 22.06 0.12 -20.86
CA LEU A 39 22.95 0.22 -22.02
C LEU A 39 23.57 -1.12 -22.45
N ALA A 40 23.58 -2.12 -21.57
CA ALA A 40 24.21 -3.42 -21.81
C ALA A 40 23.24 -4.51 -22.35
N LEU A 41 21.96 -4.19 -22.57
CA LEU A 41 21.02 -5.16 -23.13
C LEU A 41 21.33 -5.36 -24.63
N PRO A 42 21.75 -6.58 -25.04
CA PRO A 42 22.04 -6.87 -26.43
C PRO A 42 20.75 -6.75 -27.24
N THR A 43 20.77 -5.87 -28.24
CA THR A 43 19.74 -5.76 -29.28
C THR A 43 19.91 -6.91 -30.27
N SER A 44 19.79 -8.16 -29.83
CA SER A 44 19.52 -9.25 -30.75
C SER A 44 17.99 -9.36 -30.90
N PRO A 45 17.44 -9.20 -32.12
CA PRO A 45 16.00 -9.33 -32.32
C PRO A 45 15.57 -10.76 -31.95
N PRO A 46 14.53 -10.94 -31.11
CA PRO A 46 14.02 -12.25 -30.79
C PRO A 46 13.45 -12.90 -32.06
N GLN A 47 13.97 -14.08 -32.38
CA GLN A 47 13.49 -14.92 -33.47
C GLN A 47 12.08 -15.42 -33.09
N GLN A 48 11.06 -14.75 -33.63
CA GLN A 48 9.66 -15.08 -33.35
C GLN A 48 9.33 -16.47 -33.91
N THR A 49 8.86 -17.36 -33.04
CA THR A 49 8.21 -18.61 -33.46
C THR A 49 6.80 -18.26 -33.95
N PRO A 50 6.45 -18.56 -35.22
CA PRO A 50 5.17 -18.15 -35.77
C PRO A 50 4.03 -19.00 -35.19
N ARG A 51 3.20 -18.41 -34.33
CA ARG A 51 1.84 -18.94 -34.06
C ARG A 51 0.95 -18.53 -35.24
N ILE A 52 0.89 -19.42 -36.23
CA ILE A 52 0.02 -19.33 -37.39
C ILE A 52 -1.42 -19.65 -36.94
N LEU A 53 -2.20 -18.62 -36.67
CA LEU A 53 -3.63 -18.66 -36.97
C LEU A 53 -3.89 -17.50 -37.94
N PRO A 54 -4.40 -17.76 -39.15
CA PRO A 54 -4.65 -16.72 -40.14
C PRO A 54 -5.73 -15.78 -39.63
N ARG A 55 -5.33 -14.56 -39.24
CA ARG A 55 -6.21 -13.45 -38.90
C ARG A 55 -6.97 -13.06 -40.16
N GLN A 56 -8.24 -13.44 -40.24
CA GLN A 56 -9.14 -13.01 -41.32
C GLN A 56 -9.28 -11.49 -41.27
N SER A 57 -8.88 -10.81 -42.33
CA SER A 57 -9.05 -9.37 -42.49
C SER A 57 -10.54 -9.04 -42.68
N PRO A 58 -11.13 -8.18 -41.83
CA PRO A 58 -12.53 -7.79 -41.98
C PRO A 58 -12.75 -6.95 -43.25
N PRO A 59 -13.97 -6.98 -43.82
CA PRO A 59 -14.31 -6.32 -45.08
C PRO A 59 -14.19 -4.79 -45.05
N ARG A 60 -13.69 -4.24 -46.16
CA ARG A 60 -13.17 -2.87 -46.38
C ARG A 60 -14.25 -1.79 -46.59
N ASN A 61 -15.35 -1.84 -45.84
CA ASN A 61 -16.43 -0.83 -45.90
C ASN A 61 -16.64 -0.15 -44.53
N ALA A 62 -15.55 0.27 -43.89
CA ALA A 62 -15.59 0.84 -42.54
C ALA A 62 -15.83 2.35 -42.58
N ASN A 63 -16.90 2.81 -41.95
CA ASN A 63 -17.03 4.20 -41.52
C ASN A 63 -15.77 4.59 -40.72
N PRO A 64 -15.18 5.78 -40.95
CA PRO A 64 -13.90 6.21 -40.37
C PRO A 64 -13.95 6.53 -38.86
N THR A 65 -14.81 5.88 -38.07
CA THR A 65 -15.27 6.48 -36.81
C THR A 65 -14.88 5.76 -35.52
N LEU A 66 -14.19 4.62 -35.54
CA LEU A 66 -13.88 3.93 -34.28
C LEU A 66 -12.62 3.07 -34.34
N CYS A 67 -11.64 3.39 -33.48
CA CYS A 67 -10.53 2.49 -33.21
C CYS A 67 -11.02 1.27 -32.46
N THR A 68 -10.66 0.08 -32.94
CA THR A 68 -10.90 -1.20 -32.28
C THR A 68 -9.62 -2.01 -32.41
N PHE A 69 -8.99 -2.35 -31.30
CA PHE A 69 -7.83 -3.25 -31.27
C PHE A 69 -7.96 -4.20 -30.08
N ASP A 70 -7.28 -5.34 -30.15
CA ASP A 70 -7.24 -6.31 -29.06
C ASP A 70 -6.18 -5.91 -28.05
N GLY A 71 -6.59 -5.69 -26.81
CA GLY A 71 -5.68 -5.32 -25.73
C GLY A 71 -5.07 -6.53 -25.02
N ASP A 72 -3.92 -6.32 -24.38
CA ASP A 72 -3.28 -7.37 -23.58
C ASP A 72 -4.01 -7.63 -22.24
N GLN A 73 -4.65 -8.80 -22.15
CA GLN A 73 -5.30 -9.29 -20.93
C GLN A 73 -4.34 -9.42 -19.73
N ASP A 74 -3.06 -9.68 -19.95
CA ASP A 74 -2.07 -9.86 -18.88
C ASP A 74 -1.51 -8.52 -18.36
N MET A 75 -1.76 -7.41 -19.07
CA MET A 75 -1.34 -6.08 -18.61
C MET A 75 -2.47 -5.30 -17.93
N TYR A 76 -3.69 -5.35 -18.46
CA TYR A 76 -4.81 -4.58 -17.90
C TYR A 76 -6.16 -5.29 -18.08
N GLY A 77 -6.14 -6.62 -18.10
CA GLY A 77 -7.34 -7.45 -18.09
C GLY A 77 -8.24 -7.20 -16.88
N LEU A 78 -9.46 -7.72 -16.95
CA LEU A 78 -10.51 -7.49 -15.97
C LEU A 78 -10.08 -7.85 -14.53
N GLY A 79 -9.36 -8.97 -14.34
CA GLY A 79 -8.88 -9.38 -13.01
C GLY A 79 -7.84 -8.42 -12.42
N ILE A 80 -6.98 -7.83 -13.26
CA ILE A 80 -5.99 -6.83 -12.84
C ILE A 80 -6.70 -5.56 -12.38
N ARG A 81 -7.65 -5.06 -13.19
CA ARG A 81 -8.47 -3.88 -12.89
C ARG A 81 -9.20 -4.03 -11.56
N ILE A 82 -10.00 -5.10 -11.42
CA ILE A 82 -10.76 -5.38 -10.20
C ILE A 82 -9.83 -5.52 -9.00
N GLY A 83 -8.72 -6.27 -9.15
CA GLY A 83 -7.73 -6.47 -8.09
C GLY A 83 -7.17 -5.15 -7.57
N TYR A 84 -6.74 -4.27 -8.47
CA TYR A 84 -6.22 -2.94 -8.14
C TYR A 84 -7.28 -2.05 -7.46
N TYR A 85 -8.50 -1.98 -7.99
CA TYR A 85 -9.55 -1.14 -7.41
C TYR A 85 -9.94 -1.56 -6.00
N ILE A 86 -10.16 -2.86 -5.82
CA ILE A 86 -10.45 -3.46 -4.52
C ILE A 86 -9.31 -3.20 -3.54
N GLN A 87 -8.06 -3.35 -4.00
CA GLN A 87 -6.88 -3.09 -3.17
C GLN A 87 -6.72 -1.61 -2.79
N TRP A 88 -6.97 -0.67 -3.70
CA TRP A 88 -6.93 0.76 -3.39
C TRP A 88 -7.94 1.10 -2.29
N VAL A 89 -9.18 0.65 -2.46
CA VAL A 89 -10.23 0.85 -1.45
C VAL A 89 -9.82 0.22 -0.13
N ALA A 90 -9.38 -1.03 -0.11
CA ALA A 90 -8.93 -1.70 1.11
C ALA A 90 -7.76 -0.97 1.79
N THR A 91 -6.80 -0.47 1.02
CA THR A 91 -5.64 0.23 1.58
C THR A 91 -6.04 1.59 2.16
N VAL A 92 -6.92 2.34 1.49
CA VAL A 92 -7.44 3.63 1.98
C VAL A 92 -8.25 3.44 3.28
N PHE A 93 -9.16 2.46 3.31
CA PHE A 93 -9.92 2.12 4.51
C PHE A 93 -9.01 1.59 5.63
N GLY A 94 -8.04 0.73 5.27
CA GLY A 94 -7.06 0.19 6.21
C GLY A 94 -6.21 1.27 6.86
N ALA A 95 -5.77 2.27 6.09
CA ALA A 95 -5.00 3.40 6.60
C ALA A 95 -5.81 4.27 7.57
N TYR A 96 -7.10 4.46 7.29
CA TYR A 96 -7.99 5.25 8.13
C TYR A 96 -8.38 4.54 9.44
N PHE A 97 -8.83 3.28 9.35
CA PHE A 97 -9.41 2.55 10.48
C PHE A 97 -8.38 1.72 11.26
N THR A 98 -7.45 1.06 10.56
CA THR A 98 -6.54 0.03 11.08
C THR A 98 -5.09 0.22 10.61
N PRO A 99 -4.42 1.34 10.95
CA PRO A 99 -3.08 1.67 10.41
C PRO A 99 -2.00 0.64 10.75
N LYS A 100 -2.24 -0.24 11.74
CA LYS A 100 -1.32 -1.34 12.08
C LYS A 100 -1.38 -2.51 11.11
N VAL A 101 -2.55 -2.77 10.51
CA VAL A 101 -2.78 -3.93 9.63
C VAL A 101 -2.45 -3.58 8.18
N VAL A 102 -2.60 -2.30 7.80
CA VAL A 102 -2.45 -1.84 6.42
C VAL A 102 -1.01 -1.84 5.88
N SER A 103 0.03 -1.97 6.72
CA SER A 103 1.43 -1.97 6.23
C SER A 103 1.65 -3.04 5.16
N SER A 104 1.06 -4.22 5.33
CA SER A 104 1.16 -5.29 4.33
C SER A 104 0.42 -4.96 3.03
N ALA A 105 -0.63 -4.13 3.07
CA ALA A 105 -1.36 -3.70 1.89
C ALA A 105 -0.53 -2.72 1.04
N PHE A 106 0.23 -1.83 1.68
CA PHE A 106 1.17 -0.94 1.01
C PHE A 106 2.31 -1.72 0.34
N GLU A 107 2.84 -2.74 1.02
CA GLU A 107 3.87 -3.63 0.48
C GLU A 107 3.34 -4.40 -0.75
N ALA A 108 2.12 -4.95 -0.68
CA ALA A 108 1.48 -5.59 -1.83
C ALA A 108 1.26 -4.62 -3.00
N ASN A 109 0.87 -3.37 -2.72
CA ASN A 109 0.68 -2.35 -3.76
C ASN A 109 2.00 -1.98 -4.44
N ALA A 110 3.07 -1.86 -3.66
CA ALA A 110 4.41 -1.64 -4.20
C ALA A 110 4.85 -2.80 -5.11
N LEU A 111 4.64 -4.05 -4.68
CA LEU A 111 4.96 -5.23 -5.50
C LEU A 111 4.19 -5.24 -6.82
N PHE A 112 2.91 -4.84 -6.81
CA PHE A 112 2.16 -4.72 -8.06
C PHE A 112 2.70 -3.65 -8.99
N ASN A 113 3.05 -2.48 -8.46
CA ASN A 113 3.63 -1.43 -9.29
C ASN A 113 4.97 -1.86 -9.91
N ILE A 114 5.79 -2.62 -9.18
CA ILE A 114 7.03 -3.21 -9.73
C ILE A 114 6.70 -4.22 -10.82
N GLY A 115 5.75 -5.14 -10.59
CA GLY A 115 5.35 -6.15 -11.57
C GLY A 115 4.77 -5.53 -12.83
N MET A 116 3.90 -4.53 -12.69
CA MET A 116 3.30 -3.79 -13.80
C MET A 116 4.35 -3.00 -14.59
N LEU A 117 5.29 -2.35 -13.91
CA LEU A 117 6.41 -1.71 -14.59
C LEU A 117 7.27 -2.72 -15.36
N ALA A 118 7.59 -3.86 -14.75
CA ALA A 118 8.39 -4.89 -15.40
C ALA A 118 7.67 -5.43 -16.65
N GLY A 119 6.38 -5.72 -16.55
CA GLY A 119 5.55 -6.12 -17.68
C GLY A 119 5.47 -5.03 -18.76
N LEU A 120 5.33 -3.77 -18.35
CA LEU A 120 5.29 -2.62 -19.26
C LEU A 120 6.60 -2.45 -20.03
N VAL A 121 7.74 -2.47 -19.33
CA VAL A 121 9.07 -2.37 -19.94
C VAL A 121 9.32 -3.57 -20.86
N TYR A 122 9.01 -4.78 -20.39
CA TYR A 122 9.15 -5.99 -21.20
C TYR A 122 8.31 -5.92 -22.47
N SER A 123 7.03 -5.55 -22.37
CA SER A 123 6.15 -5.40 -23.53
C SER A 123 6.65 -4.32 -24.48
N THR A 124 7.14 -3.19 -23.95
CA THR A 124 7.68 -2.10 -24.78
C THR A 124 8.90 -2.52 -25.59
N ILE A 125 9.78 -3.36 -25.01
CA ILE A 125 11.05 -3.77 -25.65
C ILE A 125 10.84 -5.01 -26.53
N ALA A 126 10.13 -6.02 -26.03
CA ALA A 126 10.00 -7.31 -26.69
C ALA A 126 8.91 -7.35 -27.75
N ARG A 127 7.86 -6.51 -27.60
CA ARG A 127 6.73 -6.48 -28.51
C ARG A 127 6.74 -5.18 -29.31
N ASN A 128 7.03 -5.31 -30.61
CA ASN A 128 7.04 -4.18 -31.55
C ASN A 128 5.63 -3.67 -31.91
N ASP A 129 4.57 -4.17 -31.26
CA ASP A 129 3.17 -3.88 -31.57
C ASP A 129 2.40 -3.21 -30.43
N MET A 130 3.09 -2.71 -29.40
CA MET A 130 2.43 -2.03 -28.28
C MET A 130 1.71 -0.74 -28.73
N HIS A 131 0.43 -0.62 -28.37
CA HIS A 131 -0.38 0.55 -28.70
C HIS A 131 -0.14 1.69 -27.69
N VAL A 132 -0.19 2.94 -28.14
CA VAL A 132 0.02 4.15 -27.30
C VAL A 132 -0.88 4.19 -26.05
N LEU A 133 -2.08 3.62 -26.11
CA LEU A 133 -3.03 3.60 -24.99
C LEU A 133 -2.67 2.62 -23.89
N GLU A 134 -1.92 1.54 -24.19
CA GLU A 134 -1.61 0.51 -23.19
C GLU A 134 -0.69 1.02 -22.09
N PRO A 135 0.41 1.73 -22.38
CA PRO A 135 1.20 2.39 -21.35
C PRO A 135 0.41 3.43 -20.55
N ILE A 136 -0.49 4.19 -21.18
CA ILE A 136 -1.33 5.18 -20.48
C ILE A 136 -2.18 4.49 -19.42
N ILE A 137 -2.84 3.38 -19.79
CA ILE A 137 -3.65 2.58 -18.88
C ILE A 137 -2.79 2.02 -17.74
N VAL A 138 -1.66 1.39 -18.05
CA VAL A 138 -0.81 0.74 -17.05
C VAL A 138 -0.16 1.75 -16.10
N LEU A 139 0.31 2.89 -16.61
CA LEU A 139 0.83 3.98 -15.80
C LEU A 139 -0.27 4.60 -14.92
N GLY A 140 -1.52 4.60 -15.38
CA GLY A 140 -2.69 4.98 -14.58
C GLY A 140 -2.83 4.17 -13.29
N PHE A 141 -2.61 2.85 -13.34
CA PHE A 141 -2.59 2.03 -12.12
C PHE A 141 -1.44 2.43 -11.18
N SER A 142 -0.26 2.71 -11.73
CA SER A 142 0.88 3.13 -10.92
C SER A 142 0.66 4.47 -10.23
N ILE A 143 0.00 5.42 -10.90
CA ILE A 143 -0.39 6.70 -10.31
C ILE A 143 -1.40 6.47 -9.17
N GLY A 144 -2.44 5.66 -9.38
CA GLY A 144 -3.40 5.32 -8.32
C GLY A 144 -2.72 4.65 -7.12
N GLY A 145 -1.81 3.72 -7.37
CA GLY A 145 -1.00 3.07 -6.35
C GLY A 145 -0.10 4.06 -5.58
N ALA A 146 0.50 5.03 -6.26
CA ALA A 146 1.30 6.08 -5.64
C ALA A 146 0.47 6.99 -4.75
N ILE A 147 -0.71 7.42 -5.22
CA ILE A 147 -1.67 8.26 -4.48
C ILE A 147 -2.10 7.57 -3.18
N VAL A 148 -2.46 6.28 -3.25
CA VAL A 148 -2.79 5.49 -2.06
C VAL A 148 -1.60 5.43 -1.10
N GLY A 149 -0.38 5.23 -1.62
CA GLY A 149 0.87 5.22 -0.84
C GLY A 149 1.14 6.49 -0.03
N LEU A 150 0.55 7.63 -0.40
CA LEU A 150 0.64 8.87 0.39
C LEU A 150 -0.04 8.76 1.77
N LEU A 151 -0.98 7.82 1.92
CA LEU A 151 -1.65 7.54 3.21
C LEU A 151 -0.84 6.63 4.13
N ASP A 152 0.36 6.17 3.74
CA ASP A 152 1.18 5.32 4.60
C ASP A 152 1.41 6.04 5.95
N PRO A 153 0.96 5.45 7.08
CA PRO A 153 1.17 6.03 8.40
C PRO A 153 2.64 6.37 8.65
N LYS A 154 3.59 5.61 8.07
CA LYS A 154 5.04 5.87 8.17
C LYS A 154 5.42 7.24 7.59
N ASN A 155 4.66 7.76 6.62
CA ASN A 155 4.88 9.05 5.97
C ASN A 155 4.26 10.23 6.74
N VAL A 156 3.15 10.01 7.46
CA VAL A 156 2.40 11.08 8.14
C VAL A 156 3.04 11.49 9.47
N HIS A 157 3.84 10.62 10.11
CA HIS A 157 4.34 10.89 11.46
C HIS A 157 5.41 11.99 11.50
N HIS A 158 5.18 13.01 12.32
CA HIS A 158 6.21 13.99 12.66
C HIS A 158 7.32 13.30 13.47
N PRO A 159 8.57 13.34 13.01
CA PRO A 159 9.68 12.72 13.72
C PRO A 159 9.96 13.49 15.01
N LYS A 160 9.88 12.81 16.15
CA LYS A 160 10.22 13.37 17.47
C LYS A 160 11.71 13.27 17.76
N ASP A 161 12.34 12.19 17.28
CA ASP A 161 13.74 11.89 17.55
C ASP A 161 14.53 11.75 16.24
N LEU A 162 15.85 12.02 16.27
CA LEU A 162 16.74 11.87 15.13
C LEU A 162 16.69 10.44 14.53
N LYS A 163 16.58 9.42 15.37
CA LYS A 163 16.41 8.02 14.94
C LYS A 163 15.11 7.80 14.17
N SER A 164 14.02 8.47 14.57
CA SER A 164 12.74 8.40 13.85
C SER A 164 12.81 9.13 12.50
N LEU A 165 13.50 10.26 12.45
CA LEU A 165 13.75 11.02 11.22
C LEU A 165 14.60 10.19 10.24
N ARG A 166 15.69 9.57 10.70
CA ARG A 166 16.51 8.67 9.87
C ARG A 166 15.69 7.51 9.32
N ARG A 167 14.87 6.84 10.14
CA ARG A 167 13.98 5.77 9.67
C ARG A 167 12.99 6.26 8.62
N ARG A 168 12.41 7.45 8.80
CA ARG A 168 11.52 8.07 7.82
C ARG A 168 12.24 8.38 6.51
N LEU A 169 13.46 8.91 6.56
CA LEU A 169 14.26 9.17 5.36
C LEU A 169 14.63 7.88 4.64
N VAL A 170 15.00 6.82 5.36
CA VAL A 170 15.27 5.51 4.76
C VAL A 170 14.01 4.95 4.11
N HIS A 171 12.85 5.05 4.77
CA HIS A 171 11.57 4.61 4.21
C HIS A 171 11.19 5.41 2.95
N LEU A 172 11.36 6.73 2.99
CA LEU A 172 11.08 7.60 1.84
C LEU A 172 12.06 7.35 0.70
N ALA A 173 13.34 7.15 0.98
CA ALA A 173 14.34 6.82 -0.03
C ALA A 173 14.07 5.46 -0.67
N ALA A 174 13.69 4.45 0.13
CA ALA A 174 13.27 3.14 -0.38
C ALA A 174 12.01 3.25 -1.24
N THR A 175 11.00 3.98 -0.77
CA THR A 175 9.77 4.23 -1.53
C THR A 175 10.07 5.00 -2.82
N GLY A 176 10.90 6.04 -2.75
CA GLY A 176 11.34 6.82 -3.90
C GLY A 176 12.13 5.99 -4.92
N ALA A 177 12.99 5.09 -4.45
CA ALA A 177 13.72 4.16 -5.32
C ALA A 177 12.78 3.21 -6.07
N LEU A 178 11.64 2.84 -5.49
CA LEU A 178 10.62 2.04 -6.17
C LEU A 178 9.87 2.81 -7.25
N TYR A 179 9.58 4.10 -7.03
CA TYR A 179 8.88 4.94 -8.01
C TYR A 179 9.80 5.60 -9.04
N LEU A 180 11.12 5.62 -8.82
CA LEU A 180 12.07 6.24 -9.74
C LEU A 180 12.04 5.57 -11.13
N PRO A 181 12.06 4.22 -11.27
CA PRO A 181 11.91 3.58 -12.57
C PRO A 181 10.59 3.90 -13.29
N LEU A 182 9.48 4.01 -12.54
CA LEU A 182 8.18 4.45 -13.07
C LEU A 182 8.25 5.87 -13.62
N LEU A 183 8.88 6.78 -12.87
CA LEU A 183 9.09 8.16 -13.32
C LEU A 183 9.97 8.21 -14.57
N THR A 184 11.04 7.42 -14.62
CA THR A 184 11.90 7.31 -15.81
C THR A 184 11.12 6.83 -17.03
N TYR A 185 10.30 5.78 -16.88
CA TYR A 185 9.44 5.30 -17.96
C TYR A 185 8.42 6.38 -18.37
N TRP A 186 7.81 7.07 -17.41
CA TRP A 186 6.86 8.16 -17.67
C TRP A 186 7.49 9.32 -18.46
N VAL A 187 8.74 9.68 -18.13
CA VAL A 187 9.52 10.69 -18.88
C VAL A 187 9.76 10.23 -20.31
N TRP A 188 10.29 9.01 -20.48
CA TRP A 188 10.50 8.46 -21.82
C TRP A 188 9.19 8.43 -22.62
N PHE A 189 8.11 7.93 -22.01
CA PHE A 189 6.80 7.82 -22.66
C PHE A 189 6.26 9.18 -23.11
N SER A 190 6.37 10.20 -22.24
CA SER A 190 5.86 11.55 -22.52
C SER A 190 6.64 12.30 -23.59
N PHE A 191 7.95 12.07 -23.70
CA PHE A 191 8.83 12.78 -24.64
C PHE A 191 9.05 12.04 -25.96
N HIS A 192 9.15 10.71 -25.91
CA HIS A 192 9.49 9.87 -27.06
C HIS A 192 8.45 8.76 -27.30
N GLY A 193 8.00 8.07 -26.24
CA GLY A 193 7.14 6.89 -26.38
C GLY A 193 5.86 7.15 -27.17
N MET A 194 5.18 8.27 -26.93
CA MET A 194 3.96 8.63 -27.68
C MET A 194 4.20 8.83 -29.20
N ASP A 195 5.41 9.18 -29.61
CA ASP A 195 5.79 9.33 -31.03
C ASP A 195 6.26 8.02 -31.66
N THR A 196 6.90 7.16 -30.86
CA THR A 196 7.51 5.92 -31.36
C THR A 196 6.56 4.73 -31.35
N LEU A 197 5.60 4.71 -30.43
CA LEU A 197 4.68 3.58 -30.29
C LEU A 197 3.65 3.54 -31.43
N ARG A 198 3.23 2.32 -31.77
CA ARG A 198 2.39 2.08 -32.93
C ARG A 198 1.06 2.81 -32.79
N THR A 199 0.71 3.46 -33.87
CA THR A 199 -0.61 4.06 -34.08
C THR A 199 -1.22 3.34 -35.26
N GLU A 200 -2.28 2.56 -35.03
CA GLU A 200 -2.93 1.80 -36.10
C GLU A 200 -3.53 2.75 -37.14
N GLY A 201 -2.86 2.88 -38.28
CA GLY A 201 -3.32 3.67 -39.42
C GLY A 201 -3.40 5.17 -39.13
N ASP A 202 -3.21 5.96 -40.19
CA ASP A 202 -3.42 7.40 -40.13
C ASP A 202 -4.89 7.77 -39.86
N ALA A 203 -5.81 6.82 -40.08
CA ALA A 203 -7.25 7.04 -39.95
C ALA A 203 -7.82 6.87 -38.52
N CYS A 204 -7.04 6.39 -37.56
CA CYS A 204 -7.57 6.01 -36.24
C CYS A 204 -7.16 6.98 -35.13
N VAL A 205 -8.14 7.65 -34.50
CA VAL A 205 -7.91 8.62 -33.44
C VAL A 205 -8.04 7.96 -32.05
N PRO A 206 -6.94 7.73 -31.32
CA PRO A 206 -7.00 7.15 -29.97
C PRO A 206 -7.49 8.17 -28.95
N TYR A 207 -8.48 7.80 -28.14
CA TYR A 207 -9.02 8.65 -27.09
C TYR A 207 -8.47 8.28 -25.70
N THR A 208 -8.12 9.28 -24.90
CA THR A 208 -7.73 9.14 -23.50
C THR A 208 -8.64 9.98 -22.61
N PHE A 209 -8.56 9.74 -21.29
CA PHE A 209 -9.32 10.46 -20.29
C PHE A 209 -8.44 11.46 -19.54
N LEU A 210 -8.86 12.72 -19.58
CA LEU A 210 -8.39 13.77 -18.69
C LEU A 210 -9.60 14.63 -18.33
N LEU A 211 -10.50 14.08 -17.50
CA LEU A 211 -11.82 14.62 -17.14
C LEU A 211 -12.81 14.78 -18.30
N ALA A 212 -12.34 14.70 -19.54
CA ALA A 212 -13.11 14.69 -20.77
C ALA A 212 -12.50 13.68 -21.76
N LYS A 213 -13.26 13.36 -22.81
CA LYS A 213 -12.80 12.56 -23.94
C LYS A 213 -11.84 13.39 -24.79
N ILE A 214 -10.56 13.02 -24.77
CA ILE A 214 -9.49 13.79 -25.41
C ILE A 214 -8.75 12.90 -26.39
N ASP A 215 -8.44 13.44 -27.56
CA ASP A 215 -7.56 12.76 -28.51
C ASP A 215 -6.13 12.72 -27.96
N ALA A 216 -5.60 11.52 -27.78
CA ALA A 216 -4.26 11.30 -27.26
C ALA A 216 -3.16 11.79 -28.22
N ARG A 217 -3.47 11.93 -29.53
CA ARG A 217 -2.56 12.50 -30.54
C ARG A 217 -2.60 14.02 -30.58
N ALA A 218 -3.59 14.66 -29.96
CA ALA A 218 -3.71 16.11 -30.02
C ALA A 218 -2.42 16.78 -29.49
N ALA A 219 -1.86 17.71 -30.27
CA ALA A 219 -0.58 18.36 -29.96
C ALA A 219 -0.59 19.05 -28.59
N TRP A 220 -1.74 19.61 -28.19
CA TRP A 220 -1.91 20.23 -26.88
C TRP A 220 -1.84 19.21 -25.74
N PHE A 221 -2.41 18.01 -25.91
CA PHE A 221 -2.40 16.96 -24.88
C PHE A 221 -0.98 16.42 -24.68
N ARG A 222 -0.25 16.25 -25.78
CA ARG A 222 1.17 15.87 -25.74
C ARG A 222 2.03 16.91 -25.04
N THR A 223 1.79 18.19 -25.35
CA THR A 223 2.46 19.30 -24.67
C THR A 223 2.13 19.31 -23.18
N PHE A 224 0.86 19.10 -22.83
CA PHE A 224 0.41 18.99 -21.44
C PHE A 224 1.16 17.88 -20.70
N MET A 225 1.25 16.67 -21.25
CA MET A 225 1.97 15.55 -20.64
C MET A 225 3.45 15.87 -20.39
N LYS A 226 4.13 16.52 -21.35
CA LYS A 226 5.52 16.98 -21.20
C LYS A 226 5.66 18.00 -20.07
N VAL A 227 4.78 19.00 -20.03
CA VAL A 227 4.77 20.04 -18.99
C VAL A 227 4.50 19.44 -17.61
N THR A 228 3.48 18.58 -17.48
CA THR A 228 3.16 17.90 -16.22
C THR A 228 4.31 17.02 -15.73
N THR A 229 5.03 16.38 -16.66
CA THR A 229 6.24 15.61 -16.34
C THR A 229 7.34 16.49 -15.76
N VAL A 230 7.65 17.62 -16.41
CA VAL A 230 8.66 18.57 -15.92
C VAL A 230 8.28 19.12 -14.55
N ILE A 231 7.02 19.55 -14.37
CA ILE A 231 6.50 20.02 -13.08
C ILE A 231 6.65 18.95 -12.00
N SER A 232 6.33 17.69 -12.32
CA SER A 232 6.45 16.57 -11.37
C SER A 232 7.89 16.32 -10.95
N ILE A 233 8.84 16.38 -11.88
CA ILE A 233 10.28 16.27 -11.57
C ILE A 233 10.73 17.42 -10.66
N VAL A 234 10.37 18.66 -11.01
CA VAL A 234 10.73 19.84 -10.21
C VAL A 234 10.14 19.74 -8.81
N ALA A 235 8.87 19.32 -8.68
CA ALA A 235 8.21 19.15 -7.39
C ALA A 235 8.89 18.06 -6.53
N ILE A 236 9.26 16.92 -7.13
CA ILE A 236 9.98 15.84 -6.43
C ILE A 236 11.36 16.32 -5.98
N CYS A 237 12.11 17.01 -6.85
CA CYS A 237 13.42 17.58 -6.51
C CYS A 237 13.31 18.63 -5.40
N ALA A 238 12.33 19.53 -5.47
CA ALA A 238 12.09 20.55 -4.45
C ALA A 238 11.72 19.92 -3.10
N LEU A 239 10.84 18.90 -3.10
CA LEU A 239 10.49 18.14 -1.91
C LEU A 239 11.70 17.43 -1.31
N GLY A 240 12.51 16.77 -2.15
CA GLY A 240 13.76 16.12 -1.73
C GLY A 240 14.75 17.12 -1.12
N GLY A 241 14.94 18.27 -1.75
CA GLY A 241 15.77 19.37 -1.26
C GLY A 241 15.28 19.92 0.08
N PHE A 242 13.98 20.19 0.21
CA PHE A 242 13.35 20.63 1.45
C PHE A 242 13.56 19.61 2.58
N LEU A 243 13.38 18.31 2.30
CA LEU A 243 13.61 17.26 3.27
C LEU A 243 15.09 17.14 3.67
N ALA A 244 16.02 17.33 2.74
CA ALA A 244 17.45 17.34 3.03
C ALA A 244 17.86 18.55 3.90
N VAL A 245 17.33 19.74 3.61
CA VAL A 245 17.58 20.96 4.40
C VAL A 245 17.00 20.81 5.81
N THR A 246 15.74 20.38 5.93
CA THR A 246 15.12 20.17 7.25
C THR A 246 15.81 19.06 8.05
N TYR A 247 16.32 18.02 7.38
CA TYR A 247 17.17 17.01 8.01
C TYR A 247 18.46 17.61 8.56
N ARG A 248 19.20 18.37 7.74
CA ARG A 248 20.45 19.02 8.17
C ARG A 248 20.21 19.96 9.34
N ALA A 249 19.22 20.85 9.24
CA ALA A 249 18.87 21.79 10.30
C ALA A 249 18.53 21.07 11.62
N LYS A 250 17.67 20.04 11.58
CA LYS A 250 17.32 19.27 12.79
C LYS A 250 18.47 18.43 13.33
N SER A 251 19.37 17.94 12.47
CA SER A 251 20.53 17.17 12.91
C SER A 251 21.53 18.00 13.70
N HIS A 252 21.57 19.32 13.48
CA HIS A 252 22.39 20.24 14.29
C HIS A 252 21.74 20.62 15.63
N ILE A 253 20.40 20.73 15.69
CA ILE A 253 19.69 21.20 16.88
C ILE A 253 19.47 20.07 17.91
N LEU A 254 19.30 18.83 17.46
CA LEU A 254 18.99 17.72 18.36
C LEU A 254 20.27 17.25 19.07
N PRO A 255 20.42 17.47 20.39
CA PRO A 255 21.59 16.99 21.12
C PRO A 255 21.66 15.47 21.04
N GLU A 256 22.87 14.95 20.87
CA GLU A 256 23.15 13.51 20.77
C GLU A 256 22.90 12.75 22.08
N ASN A 257 22.58 13.48 23.16
CA ASN A 257 22.31 12.90 24.45
C ASN A 257 21.07 11.98 24.41
N PRO A 258 21.16 10.76 24.94
CA PRO A 258 20.05 9.82 24.96
C PRO A 258 18.94 10.42 25.80
N ALA A 259 17.88 10.90 25.14
CA ALA A 259 16.73 11.47 25.80
C ALA A 259 16.22 10.52 26.91
N PRO A 260 15.85 11.05 28.08
CA PRO A 260 15.32 10.25 29.17
C PRO A 260 14.17 9.40 28.65
N ARG A 261 14.15 8.11 29.03
CA ARG A 261 13.23 7.06 28.55
C ARG A 261 11.81 7.59 28.48
N LEU A 262 11.42 8.12 27.32
CA LEU A 262 10.11 8.71 27.11
C LEU A 262 9.09 7.61 27.36
N SER A 263 8.20 7.85 28.32
CA SER A 263 7.22 6.87 28.79
C SER A 263 6.52 6.18 27.61
N ARG A 264 6.36 4.85 27.67
CA ARG A 264 5.69 4.00 26.67
C ARG A 264 4.30 4.53 26.24
N THR A 265 3.68 5.38 27.05
CA THR A 265 2.42 6.06 26.74
C THR A 265 2.53 7.06 25.59
N THR A 266 3.63 7.79 25.45
CA THR A 266 3.79 8.82 24.41
C THR A 266 4.01 8.23 23.02
N THR A 267 4.63 7.04 22.95
CA THR A 267 4.81 6.26 21.72
C THR A 267 3.49 5.66 21.23
N ALA A 268 2.61 5.26 22.17
CA ALA A 268 1.27 4.77 21.84
C ALA A 268 0.35 5.85 21.27
N LEU A 269 0.53 7.11 21.69
CA LEU A 269 -0.22 8.25 21.15
C LEU A 269 0.26 8.64 19.74
N ALA A 270 1.58 8.57 19.50
CA ALA A 270 2.16 8.88 18.18
C ALA A 270 1.67 7.91 17.10
N LEU A 271 1.62 6.60 17.38
CA LEU A 271 1.08 5.54 16.50
C LEU A 271 -0.40 5.70 16.11
N ARG A 272 -1.08 6.74 16.59
CA ARG A 272 -2.51 6.97 16.40
C ARG A 272 -2.83 8.19 15.53
N ALA A 273 -1.84 8.80 14.88
CA ALA A 273 -2.07 9.83 13.88
C ALA A 273 -2.83 9.22 12.70
N ARG A 274 -4.16 9.32 12.76
CA ARG A 274 -5.06 8.92 11.67
C ARG A 274 -5.03 10.01 10.60
N PRO A 275 -5.09 9.66 9.32
CA PRO A 275 -5.31 10.65 8.27
C PRO A 275 -6.58 11.46 8.60
N THR A 276 -6.56 12.74 8.25
CA THR A 276 -7.72 13.61 8.47
C THR A 276 -8.89 13.15 7.60
N LYS A 277 -10.14 13.46 8.01
CA LYS A 277 -11.33 13.12 7.20
C LYS A 277 -11.25 13.73 5.80
N LEU A 278 -10.70 14.94 5.68
CA LEU A 278 -10.50 15.61 4.40
C LEU A 278 -9.49 14.85 3.53
N GLN A 279 -8.32 14.48 4.06
CA GLN A 279 -7.33 13.68 3.33
C GLN A 279 -7.91 12.34 2.85
N PHE A 280 -8.68 11.67 3.71
CA PHE A 280 -9.36 10.43 3.35
C PHE A 280 -10.33 10.64 2.17
N GLY A 281 -11.18 11.67 2.22
CA GLY A 281 -12.09 12.01 1.13
C GLY A 281 -11.38 12.35 -0.18
N ILE A 282 -10.31 13.15 -0.12
CA ILE A 282 -9.49 13.53 -1.28
C ILE A 282 -8.88 12.28 -1.92
N VAL A 283 -8.32 11.36 -1.14
CA VAL A 283 -7.67 10.16 -1.69
C VAL A 283 -8.70 9.20 -2.30
N ILE A 284 -9.88 9.03 -1.70
CA ILE A 284 -10.96 8.23 -2.32
C ILE A 284 -11.37 8.85 -3.66
N PHE A 285 -11.59 10.16 -3.70
CA PHE A 285 -11.94 10.86 -4.92
C PHE A 285 -10.86 10.71 -5.99
N ALA A 286 -9.58 10.85 -5.62
CA ALA A 286 -8.46 10.66 -6.53
C ALA A 286 -8.38 9.21 -7.06
N CYS A 287 -8.61 8.19 -6.21
CA CYS A 287 -8.67 6.79 -6.65
C CYS A 287 -9.80 6.55 -7.65
N LEU A 288 -10.97 7.19 -7.45
CA LEU A 288 -12.08 7.11 -8.39
C LEU A 288 -11.71 7.73 -9.75
N ILE A 289 -11.06 8.91 -9.74
CA ILE A 289 -10.57 9.54 -10.97
C ILE A 289 -9.54 8.65 -11.68
N CYS A 290 -8.64 7.98 -10.94
CA CYS A 290 -7.68 7.02 -11.52
C CYS A 290 -8.36 5.77 -12.10
N ALA A 291 -9.42 5.27 -11.47
CA ALA A 291 -10.20 4.16 -12.02
C ALA A 291 -10.89 4.57 -13.32
N LEU A 292 -11.53 5.76 -13.34
CA LEU A 292 -12.15 6.33 -14.54
C LEU A 292 -11.12 6.59 -15.65
N SER A 293 -9.90 7.01 -15.30
CA SER A 293 -8.83 7.20 -16.28
C SER A 293 -8.35 5.91 -16.94
N VAL A 294 -8.67 4.75 -16.37
CA VAL A 294 -8.39 3.43 -16.97
C VAL A 294 -9.61 2.92 -17.74
N GLU A 295 -10.80 2.98 -17.16
CA GLU A 295 -12.00 2.38 -17.75
C GLU A 295 -12.51 3.14 -18.99
N LEU A 296 -12.43 4.48 -18.98
CA LEU A 296 -12.95 5.29 -20.08
C LEU A 296 -12.12 5.16 -21.36
N PRO A 297 -10.76 5.15 -21.34
CA PRO A 297 -10.00 4.83 -22.54
C PRO A 297 -10.29 3.43 -23.11
N ILE A 298 -10.50 2.42 -22.25
CA ILE A 298 -10.88 1.07 -22.70
C ILE A 298 -12.23 1.12 -23.43
N LEU A 299 -13.23 1.79 -22.83
CA LEU A 299 -14.57 1.91 -23.40
C LEU A 299 -14.60 2.75 -24.68
N TRP A 300 -13.96 3.92 -24.69
CA TRP A 300 -13.99 4.86 -25.82
C TRP A 300 -13.26 4.38 -27.07
N ASN A 301 -12.29 3.48 -26.90
CA ASN A 301 -11.53 2.86 -27.99
C ASN A 301 -11.89 1.39 -28.21
N ASN A 302 -13.00 0.93 -27.62
CA ASN A 302 -13.52 -0.43 -27.75
C ASN A 302 -12.41 -1.49 -27.72
N ILE A 303 -11.53 -1.39 -26.70
CA ILE A 303 -10.40 -2.30 -26.60
C ILE A 303 -10.94 -3.71 -26.33
N GLY A 304 -10.75 -4.59 -27.31
CA GLY A 304 -11.19 -5.97 -27.30
C GLY A 304 -10.34 -6.85 -26.38
N GLY A 305 -10.81 -8.06 -26.11
CA GLY A 305 -10.05 -9.05 -25.34
C GLY A 305 -9.95 -8.79 -23.84
N VAL A 306 -9.97 -7.56 -23.33
CA VAL A 306 -9.59 -7.27 -21.93
C VAL A 306 -10.68 -7.47 -20.88
N ASN A 307 -11.90 -7.83 -21.29
CA ASN A 307 -13.04 -8.03 -20.37
C ASN A 307 -13.21 -9.48 -19.91
N GLY A 308 -12.39 -10.42 -20.40
CA GLY A 308 -12.43 -11.81 -19.98
C GLY A 308 -11.54 -12.09 -18.77
N LEU A 309 -11.95 -13.05 -17.92
CA LEU A 309 -11.13 -13.59 -16.82
C LEU A 309 -10.28 -14.82 -17.23
N GLY A 310 -10.03 -14.99 -18.54
CA GLY A 310 -9.40 -16.19 -19.09
C GLY A 310 -7.89 -16.31 -18.87
N ALA A 311 -7.14 -15.20 -18.89
CA ALA A 311 -5.70 -15.23 -18.69
C ALA A 311 -5.29 -15.55 -17.24
N THR A 312 -4.21 -16.32 -17.06
CA THR A 312 -3.71 -16.69 -15.73
C THR A 312 -3.06 -15.50 -15.01
N GLY A 313 -2.43 -14.57 -15.75
CA GLY A 313 -1.70 -13.44 -15.18
C GLY A 313 -2.57 -12.49 -14.34
N GLN A 314 -3.86 -12.38 -14.69
CA GLN A 314 -4.82 -11.53 -13.97
C GLN A 314 -5.40 -12.14 -12.69
N LEU A 315 -5.26 -13.45 -12.47
CA LEU A 315 -5.76 -14.10 -11.26
C LEU A 315 -4.95 -13.68 -10.02
N ILE A 316 -3.65 -13.42 -10.20
CA ILE A 316 -2.75 -13.06 -9.10
C ILE A 316 -3.13 -11.69 -8.49
N PRO A 317 -3.27 -10.60 -9.27
CA PRO A 317 -3.71 -9.32 -8.72
C PRO A 317 -5.10 -9.36 -8.09
N MET A 318 -6.04 -10.08 -8.72
CA MET A 318 -7.38 -10.25 -8.20
C MET A 318 -7.37 -10.95 -6.83
N ALA A 319 -6.63 -12.05 -6.69
CA ALA A 319 -6.56 -12.81 -5.44
C ALA A 319 -5.93 -12.00 -4.31
N ILE A 320 -4.80 -11.33 -4.56
CA ILE A 320 -4.14 -10.51 -3.52
C ILE A 320 -5.00 -9.31 -3.15
N GLY A 321 -5.66 -8.65 -4.10
CA GLY A 321 -6.59 -7.56 -3.82
C GLY A 321 -7.73 -8.01 -2.91
N LEU A 322 -8.31 -9.18 -3.18
CA LEU A 322 -9.36 -9.78 -2.36
C LEU A 322 -8.86 -10.17 -0.97
N LEU A 323 -7.73 -10.88 -0.86
CA LEU A 323 -7.14 -11.30 0.42
C LEU A 323 -6.77 -10.10 1.29
N THR A 324 -6.19 -9.06 0.69
CA THR A 324 -5.86 -7.81 1.38
C THR A 324 -7.12 -7.13 1.91
N SER A 325 -8.20 -7.13 1.13
CA SER A 325 -9.49 -6.56 1.54
C SER A 325 -10.10 -7.32 2.71
N ILE A 326 -10.13 -8.65 2.65
CA ILE A 326 -10.61 -9.49 3.75
C ILE A 326 -9.80 -9.21 5.02
N ARG A 327 -8.47 -9.16 4.93
CA ARG A 327 -7.60 -8.87 6.07
C ARG A 327 -7.88 -7.49 6.68
N VAL A 328 -8.11 -6.47 5.86
CA VAL A 328 -8.48 -5.13 6.33
C VAL A 328 -9.85 -5.16 7.01
N VAL A 329 -10.88 -5.75 6.39
CA VAL A 329 -12.23 -5.83 6.96
C VAL A 329 -12.22 -6.56 8.30
N VAL A 330 -11.56 -7.72 8.39
CA VAL A 330 -11.38 -8.47 9.66
C VAL A 330 -10.65 -7.62 10.69
N GLY A 331 -9.62 -6.88 10.30
CA GLY A 331 -8.93 -5.93 11.17
C GLY A 331 -9.85 -4.84 11.72
N ILE A 332 -10.71 -4.28 10.88
CA ILE A 332 -11.66 -3.22 11.25
C ILE A 332 -12.69 -3.77 12.24
N VAL A 333 -13.31 -4.89 11.90
CA VAL A 333 -14.30 -5.58 12.74
C VAL A 333 -13.69 -5.96 14.10
N GLY A 334 -12.48 -6.51 14.09
CA GLY A 334 -11.75 -6.86 15.32
C GLY A 334 -11.45 -5.66 16.21
N LEU A 335 -11.11 -4.50 15.64
CA LEU A 335 -10.94 -3.27 16.41
C LEU A 335 -12.27 -2.80 17.04
N GLN A 336 -13.37 -2.84 16.30
CA GLN A 336 -14.69 -2.46 16.82
C GLN A 336 -15.09 -3.34 18.02
N PHE A 337 -14.91 -4.65 17.91
CA PHE A 337 -15.18 -5.58 19.02
C PHE A 337 -14.29 -5.30 20.24
N ARG A 338 -12.99 -5.05 20.04
CA ARG A 338 -12.07 -4.72 21.14
C ARG A 338 -12.44 -3.42 21.84
N THR A 339 -12.81 -2.37 21.10
CA THR A 339 -13.27 -1.09 21.67
C THR A 339 -14.57 -1.25 22.46
N ARG A 340 -15.54 -2.01 21.93
CA ARG A 340 -16.78 -2.33 22.66
C ARG A 340 -16.49 -3.11 23.96
N LYS A 341 -15.57 -4.08 23.92
CA LYS A 341 -15.17 -4.85 25.11
C LYS A 341 -14.46 -4.00 26.15
N GLN A 342 -13.63 -3.04 25.74
CA GLN A 342 -12.98 -2.10 26.66
C GLN A 342 -14.00 -1.18 27.34
N ARG A 343 -14.92 -0.58 26.58
CA ARG A 343 -16.00 0.24 27.14
C ARG A 343 -16.84 -0.54 28.14
N ARG A 344 -17.22 -1.79 27.83
CA ARG A 344 -17.94 -2.66 28.77
C ARG A 344 -17.17 -2.89 30.08
N LYS A 345 -15.83 -3.02 30.03
CA LYS A 345 -14.99 -3.17 31.22
C LYS A 345 -14.87 -1.86 32.01
N GLU A 346 -14.80 -0.72 31.35
CA GLU A 346 -14.78 0.60 32.00
C GLU A 346 -16.11 0.88 32.69
N PHE A 347 -17.24 0.69 32.01
CA PHE A 347 -18.57 0.78 32.62
C PHE A 347 -18.78 -0.20 33.79
N ALA A 348 -18.28 -1.44 33.67
CA ALA A 348 -18.35 -2.39 34.78
C ALA A 348 -17.51 -1.94 35.99
N LYS A 349 -16.34 -1.33 35.77
CA LYS A 349 -15.53 -0.75 36.85
C LYS A 349 -16.21 0.45 37.49
N GLU A 350 -16.74 1.38 36.70
CA GLU A 350 -17.48 2.55 37.20
C GLU A 350 -18.67 2.12 38.06
N ARG A 351 -19.43 1.10 37.65
CA ARG A 351 -20.51 0.53 38.47
C ARG A 351 -20.02 -0.08 39.79
N MET A 352 -18.89 -0.78 39.78
CA MET A 352 -18.30 -1.36 41.00
C MET A 352 -17.78 -0.29 41.96
N PHE A 353 -17.17 0.78 41.44
CA PHE A 353 -16.72 1.92 42.26
C PHE A 353 -17.89 2.74 42.81
N GLY A 354 -18.93 2.97 42.01
CA GLY A 354 -20.16 3.63 42.46
C GLY A 354 -20.85 2.88 43.61
N ARG A 355 -20.94 1.55 43.51
CA ARG A 355 -21.47 0.72 44.62
C ARG A 355 -20.62 0.83 45.88
N ARG A 356 -19.29 0.78 45.77
CA ARG A 356 -18.40 0.93 46.93
C ARG A 356 -18.49 2.31 47.59
N GLN A 357 -18.66 3.37 46.80
CA GLN A 357 -18.86 4.72 47.36
C GLN A 357 -20.21 4.82 48.10
N GLN A 358 -21.28 4.24 47.55
CA GLN A 358 -22.57 4.17 48.23
C GLN A 358 -22.51 3.34 49.52
N GLU A 359 -21.79 2.21 49.50
CA GLU A 359 -21.57 1.38 50.69
C GLU A 359 -20.75 2.11 51.77
N MET A 360 -19.74 2.90 51.39
CA MET A 360 -18.98 3.73 52.35
C MET A 360 -19.86 4.83 52.96
N GLN A 361 -20.59 5.60 52.14
CA GLN A 361 -21.51 6.64 52.64
C GLN A 361 -22.58 6.07 53.57
N ARG A 362 -23.08 4.86 53.28
CA ARG A 362 -24.06 4.21 54.14
C ARG A 362 -23.47 3.82 55.50
N ARG A 363 -22.22 3.34 55.54
CA ARG A 363 -21.54 3.02 56.80
C ARG A 363 -21.28 4.27 57.64
N ASP A 364 -20.88 5.37 57.00
CA ASP A 364 -20.66 6.64 57.71
C ASP A 364 -21.97 7.15 58.36
N LEU A 365 -23.12 6.95 57.70
CA LEU A 365 -24.44 7.29 58.27
C LEU A 365 -24.92 6.34 59.36
N GLU A 366 -24.48 5.08 59.35
CA GLU A 366 -24.82 4.10 60.38
C GLU A 366 -23.97 4.30 61.66
N ASP A 367 -22.76 4.87 61.56
CA ASP A 367 -21.85 5.12 62.70
C ASP A 367 -22.27 6.32 63.57
N ASP A 368 -22.91 7.35 62.98
CA ASP A 368 -23.41 8.53 63.71
C ASP A 368 -24.65 8.22 64.59
N GLY A 369 -25.31 7.08 64.39
CA GLY A 369 -26.59 6.74 65.02
C GLY A 369 -26.53 6.16 66.43
N ASP A 370 -25.35 5.75 66.92
CA ASP A 370 -25.22 4.98 68.18
C ASP A 370 -24.63 5.80 69.36
N THR A 371 -24.51 7.12 69.23
CA THR A 371 -23.98 7.99 70.30
C THR A 371 -25.02 8.54 71.29
N ASP A 372 -26.24 8.01 71.31
CA ASP A 372 -27.25 8.37 72.32
C ASP A 372 -27.24 7.37 73.48
N GLY A 373 -26.29 7.59 74.38
CA GLY A 373 -26.17 6.84 75.61
C GLY A 373 -25.38 7.60 76.66
N ASN A 374 -26.09 8.46 77.40
CA ASN A 374 -25.73 8.99 78.72
C ASN A 374 -24.98 10.33 78.79
N THR A 375 -25.69 11.43 78.57
CA THR A 375 -25.40 12.71 79.25
C THR A 375 -26.69 13.32 79.78
N ASP A 376 -26.94 13.09 81.06
CA ASP A 376 -27.75 13.96 81.90
C ASP A 376 -27.15 15.38 81.93
N GLY A 377 -28.02 16.38 81.84
CA GLY A 377 -27.82 17.63 82.58
C GLY A 377 -27.36 18.85 81.77
N ASP A 378 -28.30 19.80 81.69
CA ASP A 378 -28.15 21.25 81.58
C ASP A 378 -27.83 21.93 80.24
N GLY A 379 -28.67 22.93 79.94
CA GLY A 379 -28.15 24.23 79.52
C GLY A 379 -28.34 24.63 78.07
N MET A 380 -29.60 24.79 77.67
CA MET A 380 -30.11 25.72 76.66
C MET A 380 -29.12 26.79 76.13
N THR A 381 -28.86 26.83 74.81
CA THR A 381 -28.93 28.09 74.05
C THR A 381 -29.05 27.89 72.54
N ILE A 382 -29.96 28.66 71.97
CA ILE A 382 -30.37 28.71 70.57
C ILE A 382 -29.31 29.46 69.76
N SER A 383 -28.90 28.93 68.60
CA SER A 383 -28.33 29.76 67.52
C SER A 383 -28.67 29.20 66.15
N ARG A 384 -29.62 29.89 65.52
CA ARG A 384 -30.09 29.73 64.16
C ARG A 384 -29.09 30.46 63.26
N THR A 385 -28.24 29.75 62.51
CA THR A 385 -27.41 30.35 61.46
C THR A 385 -27.82 29.84 60.09
N THR A 386 -28.05 30.81 59.22
CA THR A 386 -28.59 30.70 57.88
C THR A 386 -27.57 30.10 56.92
N SER A 387 -28.01 29.08 56.19
CA SER A 387 -27.28 28.44 55.10
C SER A 387 -27.02 29.44 53.98
N LYS A 388 -25.75 29.84 53.80
CA LYS A 388 -25.24 30.44 52.57
C LYS A 388 -24.64 29.34 51.71
N ALA A 389 -25.17 29.23 50.48
CA ALA A 389 -24.63 28.41 49.41
C ALA A 389 -23.13 28.69 49.21
N ALA A 390 -22.29 27.71 49.54
CA ALA A 390 -20.86 27.74 49.28
C ALA A 390 -20.55 26.94 48.02
N THR A 391 -20.22 27.68 46.96
CA THR A 391 -19.57 27.18 45.75
C THR A 391 -18.26 26.50 46.12
N VAL A 392 -18.21 25.17 45.96
CA VAL A 392 -17.00 24.36 46.14
C VAL A 392 -16.01 24.68 45.01
N ARG A 393 -15.06 25.58 45.28
CA ARG A 393 -13.84 25.76 44.49
C ARG A 393 -12.79 24.81 45.05
N THR A 394 -12.49 23.74 44.32
CA THR A 394 -11.31 22.89 44.56
C THR A 394 -10.04 23.69 44.29
N PHE A 395 -9.42 24.20 45.35
CA PHE A 395 -8.00 24.58 45.35
C PHE A 395 -7.18 23.33 45.65
N VAL A 396 -6.36 22.91 44.68
CA VAL A 396 -5.31 21.91 44.87
C VAL A 396 -4.09 22.68 45.36
N THR A 397 -3.82 22.63 46.67
CA THR A 397 -2.52 23.01 47.23
C THR A 397 -1.56 21.86 47.03
N ALA A 398 -0.52 22.11 46.24
CA ALA A 398 0.67 21.28 46.14
C ALA A 398 1.60 21.65 47.30
N ASP A 399 1.69 20.81 48.32
CA ASP A 399 2.95 20.47 49.01
C ASP A 399 2.63 19.51 50.16
N GLU A 400 2.77 18.21 49.88
CA GLU A 400 3.03 17.22 50.91
C GLU A 400 3.86 16.11 50.26
N GLN A 401 5.19 16.23 50.42
CA GLN A 401 6.11 15.14 50.13
C GLN A 401 5.96 14.08 51.24
N GLY A 402 4.90 13.28 51.14
CA GLY A 402 4.72 12.10 51.96
C GLY A 402 5.80 11.07 51.66
N GLU A 403 6.63 10.77 52.65
CA GLU A 403 7.63 9.71 52.65
C GLU A 403 6.95 8.36 52.38
N ILE A 404 7.16 7.82 51.19
CA ILE A 404 6.59 6.53 50.77
C ILE A 404 7.21 5.44 51.63
N THR A 405 6.42 4.88 52.54
CA THR A 405 6.81 3.76 53.39
C THR A 405 7.34 2.59 52.55
N GLU A 406 8.50 2.06 52.96
CA GLU A 406 9.25 0.95 52.35
C GLU A 406 8.40 -0.25 51.86
N PRO A 407 7.32 -0.70 52.56
CA PRO A 407 6.46 -1.78 52.06
C PRO A 407 5.75 -1.47 50.73
N GLU A 408 5.40 -0.21 50.45
CA GLU A 408 4.69 0.15 49.21
C GLU A 408 5.62 0.12 47.99
N GLN A 409 6.89 0.50 48.16
CA GLN A 409 7.91 0.36 47.12
C GLN A 409 8.17 -1.11 46.78
N LYS A 410 8.22 -1.99 47.79
CA LYS A 410 8.41 -3.44 47.60
C LYS A 410 7.23 -4.05 46.82
N ARG A 411 6.00 -3.61 47.11
CA ARG A 411 4.78 -4.02 46.40
C ARG A 411 4.76 -3.54 44.93
N ARG A 412 5.24 -2.32 44.65
CA ARG A 412 5.39 -1.79 43.29
C ARG A 412 6.46 -2.54 42.49
N LYS A 413 7.60 -2.88 43.10
CA LYS A 413 8.65 -3.70 42.48
C LYS A 413 8.15 -5.11 42.13
N LEU A 414 7.38 -5.75 43.01
CA LEU A 414 6.82 -7.09 42.75
C LEU A 414 5.76 -7.10 41.63
N LYS A 415 4.89 -6.08 41.58
CA LYS A 415 3.92 -5.93 40.47
C LYS A 415 4.62 -5.71 39.13
N ARG A 416 5.71 -4.95 39.11
CA ARG A 416 6.49 -4.71 37.89
C ARG A 416 7.13 -6.00 37.38
N LYS A 417 7.73 -6.80 38.27
CA LYS A 417 8.35 -8.10 37.94
C LYS A 417 7.33 -9.10 37.36
N ARG A 418 6.12 -9.19 37.93
CA ARG A 418 5.02 -10.03 37.40
C ARG A 418 4.50 -9.58 36.02
N THR A 419 4.59 -8.29 35.71
CA THR A 419 4.08 -7.75 34.44
C THR A 419 5.11 -7.94 33.32
N GLU A 420 6.40 -7.85 33.63
CA GLU A 420 7.49 -8.15 32.71
C GLU A 420 7.53 -9.64 32.36
N GLU A 421 7.38 -10.53 33.34
CA GLU A 421 7.36 -11.99 33.11
C GLU A 421 6.16 -12.44 32.26
N LYS A 422 5.00 -11.78 32.41
CA LYS A 422 3.83 -12.02 31.53
C LYS A 422 4.02 -11.46 30.13
N GLY A 423 4.72 -10.34 29.97
CA GLY A 423 5.02 -9.76 28.66
C GLY A 423 5.99 -10.63 27.85
N GLU A 424 6.97 -11.22 28.52
CA GLU A 424 7.98 -12.09 27.91
C GLU A 424 7.39 -13.44 27.46
N LYS A 425 6.50 -14.03 28.28
CA LYS A 425 5.77 -15.26 27.91
C LYS A 425 4.83 -15.06 26.71
N VAL A 426 4.21 -13.88 26.57
CA VAL A 426 3.33 -13.57 25.43
C VAL A 426 4.14 -13.26 24.15
N ALA A 427 5.30 -12.61 24.28
CA ALA A 427 6.20 -12.38 23.14
C ALA A 427 6.80 -13.69 22.59
N GLY A 428 7.18 -14.62 23.48
CA GLY A 428 7.64 -15.95 23.09
C GLY A 428 6.57 -16.78 22.36
N PHE A 429 5.29 -16.61 22.72
CA PHE A 429 4.18 -17.31 22.05
C PHE A 429 3.98 -16.82 20.60
N TYR A 430 4.08 -15.52 20.35
CA TYR A 430 3.94 -14.95 19.00
C TYR A 430 5.11 -15.31 18.07
N ILE A 431 6.33 -15.43 18.60
CA ILE A 431 7.50 -15.83 17.79
C ILE A 431 7.39 -17.31 17.38
N ARG A 432 6.97 -18.19 18.32
CA ARG A 432 6.74 -19.61 18.01
C ARG A 432 5.64 -19.85 16.98
N GLU A 433 4.59 -19.04 16.98
CA GLU A 433 3.47 -19.20 16.04
C GLU A 433 3.85 -18.77 14.61
N VAL A 434 4.74 -17.77 14.48
CA VAL A 434 5.29 -17.34 13.18
C VAL A 434 6.32 -18.33 12.64
N GLU A 435 7.17 -18.89 13.50
CA GLU A 435 8.12 -19.95 13.12
C GLU A 435 7.42 -21.27 12.75
N ALA A 436 6.34 -21.63 13.46
CA ALA A 436 5.53 -22.79 13.13
C ALA A 436 4.84 -22.64 11.76
N GLY A 437 4.32 -21.46 11.42
CA GLY A 437 3.73 -21.18 10.11
C GLY A 437 4.74 -21.19 8.95
N ALA A 438 5.97 -20.75 9.19
CA ALA A 438 7.05 -20.77 8.21
C ALA A 438 7.59 -22.20 7.96
N SER A 439 7.65 -23.04 9.00
CA SER A 439 8.13 -24.42 8.89
C SER A 439 7.16 -25.33 8.12
N THR A 440 5.85 -25.20 8.31
CA THR A 440 4.84 -25.98 7.54
C THR A 440 4.79 -25.65 6.04
N SER A 441 5.29 -24.47 5.62
CA SER A 441 5.34 -24.10 4.20
C SER A 441 6.60 -24.62 3.50
N ALA A 442 7.67 -24.91 4.23
CA ALA A 442 8.92 -25.46 3.68
C ALA A 442 8.90 -26.99 3.52
N THR A 443 8.13 -27.72 4.34
CA THR A 443 8.11 -29.20 4.28
C THR A 443 7.15 -29.77 3.23
N ARG A 444 6.26 -28.96 2.63
CA ARG A 444 5.31 -29.45 1.60
C ARG A 444 5.80 -29.28 0.15
N ALA A 445 6.97 -28.68 -0.06
CA ALA A 445 7.56 -28.45 -1.38
C ALA A 445 8.65 -29.47 -1.80
N THR A 446 8.99 -30.44 -0.95
CA THR A 446 10.14 -31.35 -1.17
C THR A 446 9.80 -32.85 -1.15
N SER A 447 8.54 -33.23 -1.34
CA SER A 447 8.11 -34.64 -1.32
C SER A 447 7.31 -35.04 -2.56
N VAL A 448 7.78 -34.69 -3.77
CA VAL A 448 7.36 -35.35 -5.02
C VAL A 448 8.49 -35.27 -6.05
N ARG A 449 9.64 -35.92 -5.84
CA ARG A 449 10.53 -36.35 -6.94
C ARG A 449 11.69 -37.23 -6.46
N THR A 450 11.47 -38.53 -6.31
CA THR A 450 12.52 -39.56 -6.47
C THR A 450 11.87 -40.94 -6.41
N ARG A 451 11.42 -41.44 -7.56
CA ARG A 451 11.33 -42.88 -7.81
C ARG A 451 11.21 -43.14 -9.31
N ARG A 452 12.35 -43.37 -9.96
CA ARG A 452 12.47 -44.33 -11.05
C ARG A 452 13.94 -44.68 -11.25
N ASP A 453 14.26 -45.86 -10.76
CA ASP A 453 15.33 -46.74 -11.22
C ASP A 453 15.26 -46.81 -12.77
N GLY A 454 16.35 -46.86 -13.53
CA GLY A 454 17.55 -47.65 -13.30
C GLY A 454 17.42 -48.96 -14.08
N GLU A 455 17.53 -48.92 -15.41
CA GLU A 455 17.74 -50.11 -16.23
C GLU A 455 18.60 -49.76 -17.46
N SER A 456 19.61 -50.59 -17.66
CA SER A 456 20.74 -50.48 -18.59
C SER A 456 20.50 -51.27 -19.88
N SER A 457 21.45 -51.12 -20.82
CA SER A 457 21.63 -51.86 -22.09
C SER A 457 20.70 -51.41 -23.22
N GLU A 458 21.12 -51.31 -24.49
CA GLU A 458 22.35 -51.68 -25.20
C GLU A 458 22.32 -50.99 -26.57
N ASP A 459 23.46 -51.03 -27.25
CA ASP A 459 23.75 -50.50 -28.58
C ASP A 459 22.78 -50.93 -29.69
N MET A 460 22.55 -50.03 -30.67
CA MET A 460 22.65 -50.29 -32.13
C MET A 460 21.88 -49.24 -32.97
N GLU A 461 22.64 -48.50 -33.78
CA GLU A 461 22.22 -48.00 -35.10
C GLU A 461 22.64 -49.03 -36.17
N PRO A 462 22.25 -48.91 -37.46
CA PRO A 462 20.98 -48.50 -38.04
C PRO A 462 20.48 -49.55 -39.06
N THR A 463 19.22 -49.49 -39.50
CA THR A 463 18.87 -50.11 -40.80
C THR A 463 17.70 -49.40 -41.47
N SER A 464 17.99 -48.99 -42.70
CA SER A 464 17.09 -48.63 -43.79
C SER A 464 15.98 -49.66 -44.01
N THR A 465 14.76 -49.21 -44.33
CA THR A 465 13.91 -49.89 -45.32
C THR A 465 12.79 -48.99 -45.83
N ASP A 466 12.57 -49.13 -47.13
CA ASP A 466 11.68 -48.41 -48.02
C ASP A 466 10.17 -48.68 -47.83
N SER A 467 9.38 -47.64 -48.13
CA SER A 467 8.06 -47.66 -48.83
C SER A 467 6.85 -48.39 -48.19
N PRO A 468 5.59 -48.22 -48.66
CA PRO A 468 5.05 -47.34 -49.71
C PRO A 468 3.83 -46.48 -49.30
N THR A 469 3.62 -45.44 -50.12
CA THR A 469 2.36 -44.93 -50.69
C THR A 469 1.03 -45.46 -50.14
N THR A 470 0.18 -44.55 -49.67
CA THR A 470 -1.28 -44.78 -49.69
C THR A 470 -2.00 -43.49 -50.06
N GLU A 471 -2.52 -43.48 -51.29
CA GLU A 471 -3.47 -42.51 -51.81
C GLU A 471 -4.77 -42.55 -51.00
N SER A 472 -5.43 -41.39 -50.86
CA SER A 472 -6.85 -41.36 -50.50
C SER A 472 -7.55 -40.17 -51.15
N PRO A 473 -8.83 -40.32 -51.50
CA PRO A 473 -9.38 -39.72 -52.70
C PRO A 473 -10.19 -38.46 -52.42
N THR A 474 -10.08 -37.54 -53.37
CA THR A 474 -10.89 -36.35 -53.58
C THR A 474 -12.38 -36.71 -53.66
N ARG A 475 -13.21 -36.07 -52.82
CA ARG A 475 -14.67 -36.13 -52.91
C ARG A 475 -15.21 -34.82 -53.52
N PRO A 476 -16.13 -34.89 -54.50
CA PRO A 476 -16.61 -33.72 -55.23
C PRO A 476 -17.73 -32.98 -54.48
N THR A 477 -17.67 -31.64 -54.56
CA THR A 477 -18.69 -30.69 -54.10
C THR A 477 -19.84 -30.58 -55.12
N PRO A 478 -21.12 -30.61 -54.71
CA PRO A 478 -22.25 -30.38 -55.61
C PRO A 478 -22.54 -28.87 -55.82
N PRO A 479 -23.12 -28.48 -56.97
CA PRO A 479 -23.39 -27.08 -57.30
C PRO A 479 -24.73 -26.61 -56.70
N SER A 480 -24.70 -25.54 -55.89
CA SER A 480 -25.90 -24.84 -55.43
C SER A 480 -26.28 -23.69 -56.38
N ARG A 481 -27.29 -23.99 -57.21
CA ARG A 481 -28.42 -23.13 -57.64
C ARG A 481 -28.23 -21.61 -57.53
N GLN A 482 -28.03 -20.98 -58.69
CA GLN A 482 -28.42 -19.59 -58.95
C GLN A 482 -29.96 -19.50 -59.04
N GLY A 483 -30.56 -18.63 -58.24
CA GLY A 483 -31.96 -18.19 -58.37
C GLY A 483 -31.99 -16.72 -58.82
N PRO A 484 -32.94 -16.33 -59.70
CA PRO A 484 -32.95 -15.01 -60.32
C PRO A 484 -33.75 -13.97 -59.53
N GLY A 485 -33.29 -12.72 -59.61
CA GLY A 485 -34.13 -11.54 -59.85
C GLY A 485 -35.11 -11.11 -58.76
N VAL A 486 -34.78 -10.01 -58.07
CA VAL A 486 -35.77 -8.97 -57.71
C VAL A 486 -35.17 -7.60 -58.00
N LEU A 487 -35.62 -7.02 -59.12
CA LEU A 487 -35.52 -5.60 -59.44
C LEU A 487 -36.39 -4.82 -58.45
N ARG A 488 -35.79 -4.00 -57.58
CA ARG A 488 -36.52 -2.96 -56.85
C ARG A 488 -36.23 -1.61 -57.50
N LYS A 489 -37.21 -1.15 -58.29
CA LYS A 489 -37.40 0.26 -58.63
C LYS A 489 -37.67 1.03 -57.34
N GLU A 490 -36.92 2.09 -57.08
CA GLU A 490 -37.41 3.21 -56.29
C GLU A 490 -37.19 4.49 -57.11
N GLN A 491 -38.32 5.04 -57.55
CA GLN A 491 -38.49 6.38 -58.07
C GLN A 491 -38.81 7.32 -56.90
N SER A 492 -38.43 8.58 -57.09
CA SER A 492 -38.98 9.79 -56.44
C SER A 492 -38.44 10.10 -55.04
N GLY A 493 -38.05 11.33 -54.71
CA GLY A 493 -38.37 12.58 -55.39
C GLY A 493 -37.55 13.79 -54.92
N LYS A 494 -37.82 14.86 -55.66
CA LYS A 494 -37.44 16.26 -55.46
C LYS A 494 -38.22 16.89 -54.30
N GLU A 495 -37.82 18.13 -53.98
CA GLU A 495 -38.36 19.14 -53.04
C GLU A 495 -37.62 19.12 -51.69
N GLN A 496 -36.97 20.20 -51.23
CA GLN A 496 -37.04 21.64 -51.49
C GLN A 496 -35.66 22.27 -51.34
#